data_AF-A0A0K6GSL2-F1
#
_entry.id   AF-A0A0K6GSL2-F1
#
_cell.length_a   1.000
_cell.length_b   1.000
_cell.length_c   1.000
_cell.angle_alpha   90.00
_cell.angle_beta   90.00
_cell.angle_gamma   90.00
#
_symmetry.space_group_name_H-M   'P 1'
#
loop_
_entity.id
_entity.type
_entity.pdbx_description
1 polymer ?
#
loop_
_entity_poly.entity_id
_entity_poly.type
_entity_poly.pdbx_seq_one_letter_code
_entity_poly.pdbx_strand_id
1 'polypeptide(L)'
;MSKGQSFMNWVDARFPLSSMMKEHVTEYYAPKNFNFWYFFGSLALLVLVIQIVTGIFLTMNYKPDANLAFLSVEYIMRDVPGGWIIRYMHSTGASMFFVVVYLHMFRGLIYGSYKQPRELVWVFGTLIFLVLMAEAFMGYLLPWGQMSFWGAQVIVNLFGSIPVIGPDLSVWIRGDYVVSDATLNRFFALHVIAVPLVLLALVVAHLIALHEVGSNNPDGVEIKQNKDPNTGLPVDGIPFHPYYTVKDVLGVAVFLIVFTTIVFFLPEMGGYFLEHPNFDPADPLKTPPHIAPVWYFTPFYAILRAIPSFAGTQVWGVIGMGAAVVLIAFLPWLDRSPVKSIRYRGPKFKIALTLFVIAFIGLGILGAMPSTNTRTIIAQILSFIYFAFFLAMPFYTKNDVGSEPVPQRLTESTFKRKLQFLLLTALTIVLATVFAMNV
;
A
#
# COMPACT_ATOMS: atom_id res chain seq x y z
N MET A 1 -40.93 19.48 19.27
CA MET A 1 -39.62 19.12 18.69
C MET A 1 -38.53 19.95 19.37
N SER A 2 -37.37 19.37 19.67
CA SER A 2 -36.22 20.15 20.13
C SER A 2 -35.71 21.06 19.00
N LYS A 3 -35.02 22.16 19.33
CA LYS A 3 -34.35 23.02 18.32
C LYS A 3 -33.42 22.20 17.42
N GLY A 4 -32.72 21.21 17.99
CA GLY A 4 -31.86 20.29 17.24
C GLY A 4 -32.62 19.44 16.22
N GLN A 5 -33.78 18.85 16.60
CA GLN A 5 -34.58 18.07 15.66
C GLN A 5 -35.15 18.95 14.52
N SER A 6 -35.55 20.19 14.84
CA SER A 6 -36.02 21.12 13.82
C SER A 6 -34.93 21.49 12.81
N PHE A 7 -33.69 21.66 13.28
CA PHE A 7 -32.55 21.92 12.42
C PHE A 7 -32.24 20.71 11.52
N MET A 8 -32.18 19.50 12.10
CA MET A 8 -31.94 18.28 11.32
C MET A 8 -33.00 18.06 10.24
N ASN A 9 -34.28 18.27 10.57
CA ASN A 9 -35.36 18.16 9.58
C ASN A 9 -35.21 19.20 8.45
N TRP A 10 -34.73 20.42 8.76
CA TRP A 10 -34.47 21.45 7.74
C TRP A 10 -33.34 21.05 6.79
N VAL A 11 -32.29 20.41 7.32
CA VAL A 11 -31.19 19.86 6.53
C VAL A 11 -31.68 18.71 5.67
N ASP A 12 -32.35 17.72 6.26
CA ASP A 12 -32.83 16.51 5.55
C ASP A 12 -33.82 16.83 4.43
N ALA A 13 -34.57 17.94 4.53
CA ALA A 13 -35.43 18.42 3.44
C ALA A 13 -34.67 18.90 2.19
N ARG A 14 -33.35 19.09 2.26
CA ARG A 14 -32.50 19.63 1.17
C ARG A 14 -31.30 18.74 0.86
N PHE A 15 -30.80 18.02 1.85
CA PHE A 15 -29.63 17.16 1.76
C PHE A 15 -29.83 15.95 2.70
N PRO A 16 -29.76 14.71 2.21
CA PRO A 16 -30.19 13.51 2.95
C PRO A 16 -29.16 13.05 4.01
N LEU A 17 -28.73 13.96 4.89
CA LEU A 17 -27.66 13.73 5.87
C LEU A 17 -27.98 12.56 6.79
N SER A 18 -29.18 12.52 7.36
CA SER A 18 -29.57 11.46 8.29
C SER A 18 -29.62 10.09 7.60
N SER A 19 -30.11 10.04 6.34
CA SER A 19 -30.15 8.78 5.57
C SER A 19 -28.74 8.28 5.25
N MET A 20 -27.85 9.18 4.80
CA MET A 20 -26.46 8.82 4.52
C MET A 20 -25.72 8.34 5.78
N MET A 21 -25.94 9.01 6.91
CA MET A 21 -25.35 8.59 8.19
C MET A 21 -25.84 7.20 8.60
N LYS A 22 -27.13 6.90 8.42
CA LYS A 22 -27.68 5.57 8.66
C LYS A 22 -27.06 4.53 7.75
N GLU A 23 -27.09 4.75 6.45
CA GLU A 23 -26.64 3.78 5.45
C GLU A 23 -25.14 3.46 5.56
N HIS A 24 -24.30 4.47 5.85
CA HIS A 24 -22.85 4.30 5.85
C HIS A 24 -22.24 4.08 7.23
N VAL A 25 -22.92 4.42 8.33
CA VAL A 25 -22.31 4.44 9.67
C VAL A 25 -23.15 3.71 10.72
N THR A 26 -24.37 4.16 11.00
CA THR A 26 -25.12 3.64 12.16
C THR A 26 -25.92 2.38 11.87
N GLU A 27 -26.39 2.20 10.64
CA GLU A 27 -27.16 1.05 10.18
C GLU A 27 -26.41 0.25 9.09
N TYR A 28 -25.11 0.50 8.92
CA TYR A 28 -24.23 -0.36 8.11
C TYR A 28 -23.87 -1.62 8.89
N TYR A 29 -24.44 -2.78 8.51
CA TYR A 29 -24.16 -4.06 9.18
C TYR A 29 -22.88 -4.71 8.65
N ALA A 30 -21.91 -4.89 9.54
CA ALA A 30 -20.64 -5.55 9.25
C ALA A 30 -20.55 -6.92 9.95
N PRO A 31 -19.80 -7.90 9.40
CA PRO A 31 -19.59 -9.21 10.02
C PRO A 31 -19.07 -9.08 11.45
N LYS A 32 -19.64 -9.79 12.43
CA LYS A 32 -19.28 -9.64 13.85
C LYS A 32 -17.88 -10.13 14.25
N ASN A 33 -17.21 -10.94 13.41
CA ASN A 33 -15.94 -11.61 13.73
C ASN A 33 -14.70 -10.95 13.09
N PHE A 34 -14.70 -9.63 12.85
CA PHE A 34 -13.49 -8.95 12.39
C PHE A 34 -12.36 -9.09 13.40
N ASN A 35 -11.17 -9.39 12.89
CA ASN A 35 -9.96 -9.49 13.70
C ASN A 35 -8.99 -8.33 13.38
N PHE A 36 -7.76 -8.45 13.88
CA PHE A 36 -6.67 -7.49 13.71
C PHE A 36 -6.51 -6.96 12.28
N TRP A 37 -6.66 -7.81 11.27
CA TRP A 37 -6.43 -7.44 9.87
C TRP A 37 -7.43 -6.41 9.32
N TYR A 38 -8.54 -6.18 10.01
CA TYR A 38 -9.58 -5.25 9.57
C TYR A 38 -9.31 -3.80 10.00
N PHE A 39 -8.27 -3.53 10.78
CA PHE A 39 -7.84 -2.15 11.09
C PHE A 39 -7.21 -1.44 9.89
N PHE A 40 -6.52 -2.16 9.02
CA PHE A 40 -5.68 -1.54 7.99
C PHE A 40 -6.45 -0.75 6.93
N GLY A 41 -7.77 -0.98 6.79
CA GLY A 41 -8.61 -0.15 5.93
C GLY A 41 -8.83 1.26 6.51
N SER A 42 -9.27 1.34 7.78
CA SER A 42 -9.48 2.63 8.46
C SER A 42 -8.15 3.35 8.75
N LEU A 43 -7.08 2.61 9.05
CA LEU A 43 -5.74 3.19 9.18
C LEU A 43 -5.24 3.79 7.86
N ALA A 44 -5.55 3.20 6.69
CA ALA A 44 -5.16 3.77 5.41
C ALA A 44 -5.84 5.14 5.18
N LEU A 45 -7.12 5.28 5.58
CA LEU A 45 -7.82 6.56 5.53
C LEU A 45 -7.23 7.59 6.49
N LEU A 46 -6.87 7.17 7.71
CA LEU A 46 -6.19 8.05 8.67
C LEU A 46 -4.87 8.58 8.10
N VAL A 47 -4.02 7.70 7.57
CA VAL A 47 -2.72 8.10 7.01
C VAL A 47 -2.91 8.98 5.77
N LEU A 48 -3.90 8.70 4.91
CA LEU A 48 -4.25 9.58 3.80
C LEU A 48 -4.58 11.01 4.27
N VAL A 49 -5.37 11.16 5.34
CA VAL A 49 -5.67 12.47 5.93
C VAL A 49 -4.40 13.13 6.48
N ILE A 50 -3.54 12.37 7.18
CA ILE A 50 -2.24 12.88 7.66
C ILE A 50 -1.41 13.41 6.49
N GLN A 51 -1.29 12.66 5.39
CA GLN A 51 -0.52 13.07 4.20
C GLN A 51 -1.09 14.34 3.56
N ILE A 52 -2.40 14.43 3.38
CA ILE A 52 -3.04 15.61 2.76
C ILE A 52 -2.83 16.85 3.64
N VAL A 53 -3.12 16.75 4.94
CA VAL A 53 -2.99 17.89 5.86
C VAL A 53 -1.54 18.34 5.94
N THR A 54 -0.61 17.42 6.22
CA THR A 54 0.82 17.78 6.31
C THR A 54 1.37 18.29 4.98
N GLY A 55 0.97 17.70 3.86
CA GLY A 55 1.35 18.13 2.51
C GLY A 55 0.95 19.58 2.26
N ILE A 56 -0.29 19.97 2.56
CA ILE A 56 -0.78 21.35 2.44
C ILE A 56 0.10 22.32 3.24
N PHE A 57 0.43 21.99 4.50
CA PHE A 57 1.28 22.84 5.34
C PHE A 57 2.72 22.95 4.81
N LEU A 58 3.27 21.87 4.26
CA LEU A 58 4.60 21.90 3.63
C LEU A 58 4.60 22.76 2.37
N THR A 59 3.57 22.64 1.53
CA THR A 59 3.43 23.42 0.30
C THR A 59 3.42 24.93 0.55
N MET A 60 2.92 25.40 1.71
CA MET A 60 2.94 26.83 2.07
C MET A 60 4.35 27.42 2.20
N ASN A 61 5.36 26.57 2.45
CA ASN A 61 6.74 27.00 2.73
C ASN A 61 7.76 26.45 1.71
N TYR A 62 7.38 25.46 0.90
CA TYR A 62 8.23 24.84 -0.10
C TYR A 62 8.38 25.68 -1.38
N LYS A 63 9.55 25.61 -2.05
CA LYS A 63 9.84 26.28 -3.32
C LYS A 63 10.18 25.25 -4.41
N PRO A 64 9.33 25.04 -5.44
CA PRO A 64 9.60 24.12 -6.55
C PRO A 64 10.55 24.74 -7.59
N ASP A 65 11.77 25.05 -7.16
CA ASP A 65 12.87 25.59 -7.98
C ASP A 65 14.12 24.77 -7.67
N ALA A 66 14.84 24.28 -8.69
CA ALA A 66 15.98 23.38 -8.50
C ALA A 66 17.11 23.97 -7.64
N ASN A 67 17.24 25.31 -7.57
CA ASN A 67 18.23 25.99 -6.73
C ASN A 67 17.75 26.19 -5.29
N LEU A 68 16.43 26.21 -5.07
CA LEU A 68 15.82 26.55 -3.78
C LEU A 68 15.12 25.39 -3.09
N ALA A 69 14.79 24.30 -3.80
CA ALA A 69 13.97 23.21 -3.29
C ALA A 69 14.57 22.59 -2.02
N PHE A 70 15.83 22.17 -2.10
CA PHE A 70 16.55 21.61 -0.96
C PHE A 70 16.62 22.61 0.21
N LEU A 71 16.99 23.87 -0.08
CA LEU A 71 17.09 24.93 0.93
C LEU A 71 15.73 25.25 1.58
N SER A 72 14.63 25.18 0.82
CA SER A 72 13.27 25.41 1.34
C SER A 72 12.82 24.29 2.27
N VAL A 73 13.27 23.05 2.04
CA VAL A 73 13.04 21.95 2.98
C VAL A 73 13.86 22.13 4.26
N GLU A 74 15.11 22.59 4.16
CA GLU A 74 15.91 22.93 5.35
C GLU A 74 15.32 24.12 6.11
N TYR A 75 14.77 25.13 5.42
CA TYR A 75 14.02 26.22 6.03
C TYR A 75 12.80 25.70 6.82
N ILE A 76 12.02 24.78 6.24
CA ILE A 76 10.92 24.12 6.95
C ILE A 76 11.42 23.40 8.21
N MET A 77 12.56 22.72 8.12
CA MET A 77 13.13 21.97 9.24
C MET A 77 13.64 22.87 10.37
N ARG A 78 14.19 24.04 10.04
CA ARG A 78 14.98 24.85 10.99
C ARG A 78 14.26 26.11 11.46
N ASP A 79 13.50 26.76 10.57
CA ASP A 79 13.02 28.12 10.79
C ASP A 79 11.50 28.20 10.93
N VAL A 80 10.75 27.28 10.31
CA VAL A 80 9.29 27.23 10.46
C VAL A 80 8.92 26.64 11.83
N PRO A 81 8.15 27.35 12.68
CA PRO A 81 7.71 26.82 13.97
C PRO A 81 6.94 25.50 13.80
N GLY A 82 7.49 24.41 14.32
CA GLY A 82 6.92 23.06 14.15
C GLY A 82 7.03 22.49 12.74
N GLY A 83 7.79 23.11 11.83
CA GLY A 83 7.94 22.59 10.47
C GLY A 83 8.64 21.23 10.44
N TRP A 84 9.59 20.99 11.34
CA TRP A 84 10.29 19.70 11.45
C TRP A 84 9.35 18.53 11.74
N ILE A 85 8.37 18.70 12.64
CA ILE A 85 7.42 17.63 12.98
C ILE A 85 6.45 17.40 11.81
N ILE A 86 6.02 18.46 11.13
CA ILE A 86 5.16 18.34 9.94
C ILE A 86 5.91 17.60 8.81
N ARG A 87 7.18 17.93 8.56
CA ARG A 87 8.00 17.24 7.55
C ARG A 87 8.19 15.77 7.91
N TYR A 88 8.53 15.45 9.16
CA TYR A 88 8.65 14.04 9.55
C TYR A 88 7.32 13.30 9.56
N MET A 89 6.21 13.93 9.95
CA MET A 89 4.89 13.31 9.82
C MET A 89 4.58 12.98 8.35
N HIS A 90 4.93 13.85 7.41
CA HIS A 90 4.71 13.61 5.99
C HIS A 90 5.63 12.52 5.43
N SER A 91 6.93 12.55 5.75
CA SER A 91 7.91 11.59 5.22
C SER A 91 7.79 10.20 5.86
N THR A 92 7.72 10.13 7.19
CA THR A 92 7.50 8.85 7.89
C THR A 92 6.07 8.35 7.68
N GLY A 93 5.11 9.26 7.49
CA GLY A 93 3.73 8.94 7.15
C GLY A 93 3.62 8.21 5.81
N ALA A 94 4.42 8.58 4.81
CA ALA A 94 4.51 7.84 3.55
C ALA A 94 4.95 6.38 3.78
N SER A 95 6.00 6.15 4.60
CA SER A 95 6.42 4.79 4.98
C SER A 95 5.31 4.03 5.70
N MET A 96 4.66 4.64 6.69
CA MET A 96 3.55 4.00 7.40
C MET A 96 2.34 3.75 6.48
N PHE A 97 2.14 4.57 5.46
CA PHE A 97 1.10 4.35 4.46
C PHE A 97 1.35 3.04 3.71
N PHE A 98 2.57 2.79 3.24
CA PHE A 98 2.91 1.53 2.58
C PHE A 98 2.89 0.33 3.53
N VAL A 99 3.31 0.47 4.80
CA VAL A 99 3.13 -0.60 5.80
C VAL A 99 1.64 -0.98 5.91
N VAL A 100 0.78 0.02 6.09
CA VAL A 100 -0.67 -0.20 6.23
C VAL A 100 -1.27 -0.80 4.97
N VAL A 101 -0.92 -0.30 3.78
CA VAL A 101 -1.45 -0.79 2.50
C VAL A 101 -0.94 -2.21 2.20
N TYR A 102 0.32 -2.53 2.45
CA TYR A 102 0.81 -3.91 2.28
C TYR A 102 0.11 -4.89 3.21
N LEU A 103 -0.13 -4.52 4.47
CA LEU A 103 -0.89 -5.35 5.40
C LEU A 103 -2.38 -5.45 5.01
N HIS A 104 -2.95 -4.38 4.45
CA HIS A 104 -4.31 -4.38 3.90
C HIS A 104 -4.45 -5.31 2.68
N MET A 105 -3.50 -5.26 1.75
CA MET A 105 -3.45 -6.13 0.58
C MET A 105 -3.21 -7.59 0.98
N PHE A 106 -2.31 -7.83 1.95
CA PHE A 106 -2.07 -9.16 2.50
C PHE A 106 -3.32 -9.73 3.18
N ARG A 107 -4.09 -8.90 3.90
CA ARG A 107 -5.43 -9.30 4.39
C ARG A 107 -6.34 -9.74 3.23
N GLY A 108 -6.29 -9.02 2.11
CA GLY A 108 -7.01 -9.37 0.89
C GLY A 108 -6.63 -10.77 0.39
N LEU A 109 -5.33 -11.06 0.34
CA LEU A 109 -4.74 -12.35 -0.03
C LEU A 109 -5.23 -13.50 0.87
N ILE A 110 -5.08 -13.35 2.19
CA ILE A 110 -5.37 -14.46 3.13
C ILE A 110 -6.86 -14.75 3.28
N TYR A 111 -7.75 -13.76 3.09
CA TYR A 111 -9.20 -13.98 3.20
C TYR A 111 -9.90 -14.14 1.85
N GLY A 112 -9.17 -14.08 0.74
CA GLY A 112 -9.76 -14.12 -0.60
C GLY A 112 -10.74 -12.97 -0.82
N SER A 113 -10.45 -11.78 -0.27
CA SER A 113 -11.36 -10.63 -0.33
C SER A 113 -11.49 -10.02 -1.73
N TYR A 114 -10.70 -10.51 -2.68
CA TYR A 114 -10.75 -10.19 -4.11
C TYR A 114 -11.69 -11.10 -4.90
N LYS A 115 -12.14 -12.22 -4.33
CA LYS A 115 -13.07 -13.13 -5.00
C LYS A 115 -14.48 -12.55 -5.06
N GLN A 116 -15.29 -13.07 -5.98
CA GLN A 116 -16.69 -12.71 -6.16
C GLN A 116 -17.45 -12.57 -4.83
N PRO A 117 -18.25 -11.52 -4.63
CA PRO A 117 -18.59 -10.43 -5.56
C PRO A 117 -17.70 -9.16 -5.43
N ARG A 118 -16.46 -9.29 -4.94
CA ARG A 118 -15.62 -8.14 -4.55
C ARG A 118 -14.56 -7.76 -5.58
N GLU A 119 -14.71 -8.16 -6.84
CA GLU A 119 -13.73 -7.92 -7.89
C GLU A 119 -13.51 -6.41 -8.12
N LEU A 120 -14.58 -5.61 -8.14
CA LEU A 120 -14.46 -4.16 -8.31
C LEU A 120 -13.77 -3.48 -7.13
N VAL A 121 -14.05 -3.94 -5.89
CA VAL A 121 -13.33 -3.46 -4.69
C VAL A 121 -11.83 -3.70 -4.85
N TRP A 122 -11.45 -4.88 -5.35
CA TRP A 122 -10.06 -5.23 -5.60
C TRP A 122 -9.42 -4.38 -6.70
N VAL A 123 -10.09 -4.21 -7.85
CA VAL A 123 -9.59 -3.39 -8.95
C VAL A 123 -9.38 -1.94 -8.51
N PHE A 124 -10.34 -1.33 -7.80
CA PHE A 124 -10.13 0.00 -7.25
C PHE A 124 -8.98 0.02 -6.25
N GLY A 125 -8.84 -1.01 -5.41
CA GLY A 125 -7.73 -1.14 -4.46
C GLY A 125 -6.36 -1.21 -5.15
N THR A 126 -6.24 -1.94 -6.27
CA THR A 126 -4.97 -2.03 -7.01
C THR A 126 -4.67 -0.77 -7.81
N LEU A 127 -5.69 -0.07 -8.32
CA LEU A 127 -5.52 1.26 -8.90
C LEU A 127 -5.07 2.29 -7.85
N ILE A 128 -5.65 2.27 -6.65
CA ILE A 128 -5.20 3.07 -5.50
C ILE A 128 -3.74 2.79 -5.21
N PHE A 129 -3.33 1.52 -5.18
CA PHE A 129 -1.93 1.16 -4.94
C PHE A 129 -1.00 1.74 -6.01
N LEU A 130 -1.33 1.62 -7.30
CA LEU A 130 -0.54 2.20 -8.40
C LEU A 130 -0.42 3.73 -8.29
N VAL A 131 -1.54 4.40 -8.00
CA VAL A 131 -1.58 5.86 -7.83
C VAL A 131 -0.79 6.27 -6.59
N LEU A 132 -0.86 5.51 -5.49
CA LEU A 132 -0.06 5.75 -4.28
C LEU A 132 1.45 5.57 -4.53
N MET A 133 1.85 4.58 -5.35
CA MET A 133 3.24 4.43 -5.77
C MET A 133 3.72 5.63 -6.58
N ALA A 134 2.92 6.10 -7.54
CA ALA A 134 3.24 7.31 -8.30
C ALA A 134 3.34 8.53 -7.37
N GLU A 135 2.36 8.70 -6.47
CA GLU A 135 2.30 9.79 -5.49
C GLU A 135 3.55 9.86 -4.62
N ALA A 136 3.95 8.73 -4.05
CA ALA A 136 5.12 8.66 -3.19
C ALA A 136 6.43 8.90 -3.95
N PHE A 137 6.53 8.44 -5.20
CA PHE A 137 7.70 8.72 -6.04
C PHE A 137 7.82 10.22 -6.34
N MET A 138 6.74 10.88 -6.74
CA MET A 138 6.77 12.31 -7.05
C MET A 138 7.05 13.15 -5.81
N GLY A 139 6.49 12.79 -4.65
CA GLY A 139 6.81 13.44 -3.37
C GLY A 139 8.27 13.25 -2.96
N TYR A 140 8.84 12.06 -3.16
CA TYR A 140 10.24 11.77 -2.85
C TYR A 140 11.25 12.56 -3.72
N LEU A 141 10.82 13.04 -4.88
CA LEU A 141 11.63 13.89 -5.76
C LEU A 141 11.77 15.32 -5.20
N LEU A 142 10.76 15.84 -4.49
CA LEU A 142 10.65 17.25 -4.13
C LEU A 142 11.75 17.79 -3.19
N PRO A 143 12.31 17.02 -2.24
CA PRO A 143 13.43 17.50 -1.44
C PRO A 143 14.68 17.86 -2.25
N TRP A 144 14.79 17.34 -3.48
CA TRP A 144 15.88 17.65 -4.41
C TRP A 144 17.28 17.36 -3.83
N GLY A 145 17.37 16.28 -3.05
CA GLY A 145 18.65 15.71 -2.61
C GLY A 145 19.20 14.70 -3.63
N GLN A 146 20.33 14.06 -3.29
CA GLN A 146 20.97 13.10 -4.18
C GLN A 146 20.06 11.94 -4.59
N MET A 147 19.37 11.32 -3.63
CA MET A 147 18.50 10.17 -3.93
C MET A 147 17.25 10.59 -4.70
N SER A 148 16.73 11.79 -4.43
CA SER A 148 15.64 12.41 -5.20
C SER A 148 16.01 12.57 -6.68
N PHE A 149 17.16 13.20 -6.97
CA PHE A 149 17.60 13.47 -8.34
C PHE A 149 17.93 12.19 -9.11
N TRP A 150 18.78 11.33 -8.53
CA TRP A 150 19.21 10.11 -9.21
C TRP A 150 18.08 9.07 -9.29
N GLY A 151 17.21 9.00 -8.29
CA GLY A 151 16.00 8.20 -8.34
C GLY A 151 15.07 8.62 -9.47
N ALA A 152 14.86 9.94 -9.64
CA ALA A 152 14.10 10.48 -10.76
C ALA A 152 14.73 10.12 -12.11
N GLN A 153 16.05 10.29 -12.24
CA GLN A 153 16.78 9.96 -13.45
C GLN A 153 16.62 8.48 -13.81
N VAL A 154 16.76 7.57 -12.85
CA VAL A 154 16.58 6.12 -13.07
C VAL A 154 15.15 5.81 -13.50
N ILE A 155 14.13 6.27 -12.77
CA ILE A 155 12.73 5.94 -13.05
C ILE A 155 12.29 6.51 -14.41
N VAL A 156 12.63 7.75 -14.74
CA VAL A 156 12.26 8.31 -16.04
C VAL A 156 12.98 7.55 -17.17
N ASN A 157 14.24 7.15 -16.97
CA ASN A 157 14.96 6.35 -17.97
C ASN A 157 14.34 4.96 -18.21
N LEU A 158 13.56 4.42 -17.27
CA LEU A 158 12.85 3.15 -17.49
C LEU A 158 11.84 3.27 -18.64
N PHE A 159 11.18 4.41 -18.79
CA PHE A 159 10.27 4.68 -19.92
C PHE A 159 11.03 4.75 -21.26
N GLY A 160 12.31 5.11 -21.22
CA GLY A 160 13.22 5.12 -22.37
C GLY A 160 13.43 3.75 -23.00
N SER A 161 13.22 2.69 -22.22
CA SER A 161 13.34 1.31 -22.68
C SER A 161 12.15 0.82 -23.51
N ILE A 162 11.06 1.59 -23.60
CA ILE A 162 9.90 1.22 -24.42
C ILE A 162 10.27 1.34 -25.90
N PRO A 163 10.15 0.26 -26.70
CA PRO A 163 10.46 0.31 -28.12
C PRO A 163 9.64 1.38 -28.84
N VAL A 164 10.26 2.01 -29.85
CA VAL A 164 9.67 3.05 -30.70
C VAL A 164 9.48 4.40 -30.00
N ILE A 165 8.69 4.46 -28.93
CA ILE A 165 8.27 5.72 -28.30
C ILE A 165 9.10 6.13 -27.07
N GLY A 166 9.96 5.24 -26.56
CA GLY A 166 10.62 5.41 -25.27
C GLY A 166 11.47 6.68 -25.13
N PRO A 167 12.36 7.01 -26.08
CA PRO A 167 13.17 8.23 -26.02
C PRO A 167 12.31 9.50 -25.94
N ASP A 168 11.35 9.65 -26.84
CA ASP A 168 10.45 10.81 -26.88
C ASP A 168 9.57 10.90 -25.62
N LEU A 169 9.07 9.75 -25.15
CA LEU A 169 8.29 9.67 -23.92
C LEU A 169 9.12 10.09 -22.70
N SER A 170 10.39 9.72 -22.63
CA SER A 170 11.28 10.07 -21.51
C SER A 170 11.58 11.56 -21.47
N VAL A 171 11.80 12.19 -22.63
CA VAL A 171 11.95 13.65 -22.75
C VAL A 171 10.63 14.32 -22.40
N TRP A 172 9.50 13.81 -22.90
CA TRP A 172 8.19 14.36 -22.59
C TRP A 172 7.81 14.22 -21.12
N ILE A 173 8.22 13.17 -20.40
CA ILE A 173 7.94 13.02 -18.96
C ILE A 173 8.77 14.03 -18.15
N ARG A 174 10.07 14.17 -18.43
CA ARG A 174 10.95 15.06 -17.66
C ARG A 174 10.85 16.53 -18.06
N GLY A 175 10.42 16.82 -19.29
CA GLY A 175 10.24 18.18 -19.82
C GLY A 175 11.50 18.83 -20.37
N ASP A 176 12.60 18.09 -20.48
CA ASP A 176 13.92 18.55 -20.92
C ASP A 176 14.75 17.32 -21.37
N TYR A 177 15.98 17.50 -21.82
CA TYR A 177 16.88 16.40 -22.20
C TYR A 177 17.47 15.66 -20.99
N VAL A 178 17.55 16.31 -19.84
CA VAL A 178 18.02 15.75 -18.57
C VAL A 178 17.00 16.03 -17.46
N VAL A 179 17.15 15.38 -16.30
CA VAL A 179 16.37 15.80 -15.12
C VAL A 179 16.84 17.20 -14.72
N SER A 180 15.91 18.14 -14.69
CA SER A 180 16.18 19.57 -14.46
C SER A 180 15.04 20.24 -13.68
N ASP A 181 15.09 21.56 -13.56
CA ASP A 181 14.05 22.38 -12.93
C ASP A 181 12.65 22.11 -13.53
N ALA A 182 12.58 21.94 -14.87
CA ALA A 182 11.33 21.60 -15.55
C ALA A 182 10.73 20.27 -15.05
N THR A 183 11.58 19.30 -14.73
CA THR A 183 11.15 18.02 -14.15
C THR A 183 10.57 18.23 -12.76
N LEU A 184 11.30 18.94 -11.90
CA LEU A 184 10.88 19.23 -10.53
C LEU A 184 9.52 19.93 -10.50
N ASN A 185 9.35 20.99 -11.29
CA ASN A 185 8.15 21.80 -11.28
C ASN A 185 6.90 21.00 -11.71
N ARG A 186 7.04 20.16 -12.74
CA ARG A 186 5.95 19.28 -13.20
C ARG A 186 5.58 18.23 -12.17
N PHE A 187 6.58 17.62 -11.54
CA PHE A 187 6.36 16.60 -10.52
C PHE A 187 5.75 17.19 -9.25
N PHE A 188 6.11 18.43 -8.90
CA PHE A 188 5.42 19.19 -7.86
C PHE A 188 3.93 19.38 -8.18
N ALA A 189 3.58 19.83 -9.39
CA ALA A 189 2.18 20.01 -9.79
C ALA A 189 1.39 18.69 -9.77
N LEU A 190 2.01 17.59 -10.20
CA LEU A 190 1.39 16.27 -10.18
C LEU A 190 1.19 15.76 -8.75
N HIS A 191 2.20 15.88 -7.89
CA HIS A 191 2.16 15.44 -6.49
C HIS A 191 1.17 16.24 -5.65
N VAL A 192 1.10 17.57 -5.81
CA VAL A 192 0.26 18.40 -4.93
C VAL A 192 -1.20 18.40 -5.37
N ILE A 193 -1.47 18.30 -6.68
CA ILE A 193 -2.83 18.51 -7.21
C ILE A 193 -3.35 17.25 -7.91
N ALA A 194 -2.75 16.88 -9.03
CA ALA A 194 -3.39 15.95 -9.96
C ALA A 194 -3.57 14.56 -9.37
N VAL A 195 -2.51 14.01 -8.77
CA VAL A 195 -2.49 12.63 -8.28
C VAL A 195 -3.27 12.46 -6.96
N PRO A 196 -3.22 13.37 -5.97
CA PRO A 196 -4.10 13.32 -4.82
C PRO A 196 -5.59 13.36 -5.17
N LEU A 197 -5.99 14.14 -6.18
CA LEU A 197 -7.39 14.19 -6.63
C LEU A 197 -7.84 12.84 -7.23
N VAL A 198 -6.99 12.22 -8.05
CA VAL A 198 -7.25 10.87 -8.58
C VAL A 198 -7.32 9.84 -7.44
N LEU A 199 -6.40 9.93 -6.48
CA LEU A 199 -6.36 9.04 -5.32
C LEU A 199 -7.64 9.14 -4.49
N LEU A 200 -8.10 10.36 -4.19
CA LEU A 200 -9.36 10.61 -3.47
C LEU A 200 -10.57 10.05 -4.23
N ALA A 201 -10.65 10.28 -5.54
CA ALA A 201 -11.74 9.76 -6.37
C ALA A 201 -11.78 8.22 -6.34
N LEU A 202 -10.61 7.56 -6.45
CA LEU A 202 -10.52 6.11 -6.38
C LEU A 202 -10.85 5.57 -4.98
N VAL A 203 -10.45 6.25 -3.90
CA VAL A 203 -10.82 5.88 -2.53
C VAL A 203 -12.34 5.94 -2.33
N VAL A 204 -13.00 6.99 -2.83
CA VAL A 204 -14.47 7.08 -2.82
C VAL A 204 -15.10 5.93 -3.61
N ALA A 205 -14.62 5.65 -4.83
CA ALA A 205 -15.11 4.53 -5.63
C ALA A 205 -14.90 3.17 -4.94
N HIS A 206 -13.77 2.99 -4.27
CA HIS A 206 -13.45 1.80 -3.48
C HIS A 206 -14.40 1.59 -2.31
N LEU A 207 -14.71 2.66 -1.56
CA LEU A 207 -15.65 2.61 -0.45
C LEU A 207 -17.09 2.36 -0.92
N ILE A 208 -17.53 3.00 -2.01
CA ILE A 208 -18.85 2.74 -2.61
C ILE A 208 -18.97 1.26 -3.00
N ALA A 209 -17.99 0.73 -3.74
CA ALA A 209 -17.98 -0.67 -4.12
C ALA A 209 -18.01 -1.60 -2.90
N LEU A 210 -17.27 -1.28 -1.84
CA LEU A 210 -17.26 -2.05 -0.59
C LEU A 210 -18.62 -2.01 0.13
N HIS A 211 -19.28 -0.85 0.17
CA HIS A 211 -20.57 -0.70 0.83
C HIS A 211 -21.67 -1.47 0.09
N GLU A 212 -21.62 -1.47 -1.24
CA GLU A 212 -22.56 -2.21 -2.10
C GLU A 212 -22.50 -3.72 -1.82
N VAL A 213 -21.32 -4.34 -1.88
CA VAL A 213 -21.21 -5.81 -1.72
C VAL A 213 -20.97 -6.27 -0.29
N GLY A 214 -20.59 -5.35 0.61
CA GLY A 214 -20.30 -5.64 2.01
C GLY A 214 -18.90 -6.20 2.25
N SER A 215 -18.40 -5.96 3.46
CA SER A 215 -17.10 -6.47 3.91
C SER A 215 -17.06 -8.01 3.94
N ASN A 216 -15.94 -8.57 3.50
CA ASN A 216 -15.59 -9.97 3.77
C ASN A 216 -15.28 -10.17 5.26
N ASN A 217 -15.11 -11.41 5.71
CA ASN A 217 -14.72 -11.75 7.06
C ASN A 217 -13.68 -12.88 7.10
N PRO A 218 -13.05 -13.16 8.26
CA PRO A 218 -12.04 -14.20 8.36
C PRO A 218 -12.49 -15.61 7.97
N ASP A 219 -13.79 -15.89 7.94
CA ASP A 219 -14.32 -17.20 7.53
C ASP A 219 -14.73 -17.26 6.05
N GLY A 220 -14.89 -16.11 5.39
CA GLY A 220 -15.29 -16.04 3.99
C GLY A 220 -16.79 -16.27 3.73
N VAL A 221 -17.63 -16.14 4.77
CA VAL A 221 -19.09 -16.38 4.72
C VAL A 221 -19.84 -15.10 4.33
N GLU A 222 -20.80 -15.17 3.41
CA GLU A 222 -21.56 -13.99 2.96
C GLU A 222 -22.72 -13.64 3.90
N ILE A 223 -22.53 -12.68 4.81
CA ILE A 223 -23.57 -12.31 5.78
C ILE A 223 -24.79 -11.64 5.13
N LYS A 224 -24.61 -10.92 4.02
CA LYS A 224 -25.72 -10.21 3.35
C LYS A 224 -26.75 -11.16 2.74
N GLN A 225 -26.37 -12.42 2.50
CA GLN A 225 -27.24 -13.46 1.95
C GLN A 225 -28.07 -14.16 3.04
N ASN A 226 -27.57 -14.19 4.29
CA ASN A 226 -28.24 -14.82 5.41
C ASN A 226 -28.88 -13.76 6.31
N LYS A 227 -30.13 -13.44 6.03
CA LYS A 227 -30.91 -12.42 6.75
C LYS A 227 -32.02 -13.06 7.58
N ASP A 228 -32.31 -12.45 8.72
CA ASP A 228 -33.45 -12.81 9.56
C ASP A 228 -34.76 -12.46 8.82
N PRO A 229 -35.71 -13.41 8.66
CA PRO A 229 -36.94 -13.17 7.91
C PRO A 229 -37.87 -12.09 8.50
N ASN A 230 -37.79 -11.82 9.80
CA ASN A 230 -38.66 -10.88 10.49
C ASN A 230 -38.09 -9.45 10.47
N THR A 231 -36.77 -9.32 10.61
CA THR A 231 -36.10 -8.01 10.70
C THR A 231 -35.45 -7.56 9.39
N GLY A 232 -35.19 -8.49 8.46
CA GLY A 232 -34.45 -8.22 7.22
C GLY A 232 -32.95 -7.97 7.42
N LEU A 233 -32.44 -8.13 8.66
CA LEU A 233 -31.07 -7.84 9.04
C LEU A 233 -30.16 -9.08 8.90
N PRO A 234 -28.87 -8.92 8.57
CA PRO A 234 -27.92 -10.04 8.55
C PRO A 234 -27.81 -10.72 9.92
N VAL A 235 -28.05 -12.04 10.00
CA VAL A 235 -28.07 -12.76 11.30
C VAL A 235 -26.67 -12.81 11.96
N ASP A 236 -25.63 -12.62 11.16
CA ASP A 236 -24.23 -12.58 11.60
C ASP A 236 -23.60 -11.17 11.48
N GLY A 237 -24.43 -10.16 11.25
CA GLY A 237 -24.01 -8.76 11.23
C GLY A 237 -24.25 -8.07 12.57
N ILE A 238 -23.44 -7.05 12.85
CA ILE A 238 -23.67 -6.04 13.88
C ILE A 238 -23.55 -4.65 13.24
N PRO A 239 -24.26 -3.62 13.75
CA PRO A 239 -24.11 -2.27 13.23
C PRO A 239 -22.66 -1.79 13.41
N PHE A 240 -22.16 -1.03 12.44
CA PHE A 240 -20.78 -0.55 12.46
C PHE A 240 -20.55 0.42 13.62
N HIS A 241 -21.43 1.40 13.80
CA HIS A 241 -21.43 2.23 14.99
C HIS A 241 -22.36 1.64 16.08
N PRO A 242 -21.93 1.56 17.36
CA PRO A 242 -20.65 2.01 17.90
C PRO A 242 -19.54 0.94 17.85
N TYR A 243 -19.86 -0.33 17.61
CA TYR A 243 -18.96 -1.46 17.84
C TYR A 243 -17.62 -1.34 17.11
N TYR A 244 -17.67 -1.16 15.78
CA TYR A 244 -16.47 -1.01 14.96
C TYR A 244 -15.85 0.37 15.03
N THR A 245 -16.63 1.42 15.28
CA THR A 245 -16.07 2.75 15.56
C THR A 245 -15.17 2.72 16.80
N VAL A 246 -15.64 2.15 17.92
CA VAL A 246 -14.86 2.05 19.16
C VAL A 246 -13.65 1.13 18.99
N LYS A 247 -13.83 -0.02 18.34
CA LYS A 247 -12.72 -0.91 18.00
C LYS A 247 -11.66 -0.17 17.19
N ASP A 248 -12.05 0.56 16.14
CA ASP A 248 -11.11 1.24 15.25
C ASP A 248 -10.42 2.42 15.94
N VAL A 249 -11.08 3.12 16.87
CA VAL A 249 -10.41 4.13 17.73
C VAL A 249 -9.26 3.51 18.53
N LEU A 250 -9.42 2.29 19.06
CA LEU A 250 -8.31 1.58 19.71
C LEU A 250 -7.17 1.28 18.72
N GLY A 251 -7.51 0.84 17.50
CA GLY A 251 -6.51 0.61 16.44
C GLY A 251 -5.76 1.89 16.08
N VAL A 252 -6.46 3.02 15.97
CA VAL A 252 -5.89 4.35 15.74
C VAL A 252 -4.98 4.76 16.89
N ALA A 253 -5.39 4.59 18.14
CA ALA A 253 -4.57 4.95 19.30
C ALA A 253 -3.25 4.17 19.31
N VAL A 254 -3.29 2.85 19.08
CA VAL A 254 -2.08 2.01 19.00
C VAL A 254 -1.21 2.43 17.81
N PHE A 255 -1.80 2.68 16.65
CA PHE A 255 -1.07 3.17 15.48
C PHE A 255 -0.37 4.51 15.77
N LEU A 256 -1.06 5.47 16.39
CA LEU A 256 -0.50 6.77 16.72
C LEU A 256 0.63 6.67 17.74
N ILE A 257 0.57 5.76 18.71
CA ILE A 257 1.69 5.51 19.64
C ILE A 257 2.93 5.08 18.86
N VAL A 258 2.81 4.10 17.96
CA VAL A 258 3.94 3.63 17.15
C VAL A 258 4.42 4.73 16.20
N PHE A 259 3.51 5.37 15.47
CA PHE A 259 3.81 6.41 14.50
C PHE A 259 4.53 7.60 15.14
N THR A 260 4.01 8.12 16.25
CA THR A 260 4.66 9.23 16.97
C THR A 260 5.99 8.80 17.57
N THR A 261 6.11 7.57 18.09
CA THR A 261 7.41 7.06 18.56
C THR A 261 8.46 7.11 17.46
N ILE A 262 8.11 6.70 16.23
CA ILE A 262 9.03 6.78 15.09
C ILE A 262 9.35 8.24 14.75
N VAL A 263 8.33 9.10 14.61
CA VAL A 263 8.49 10.53 14.28
C VAL A 263 9.42 11.25 15.25
N PHE A 264 9.27 11.03 16.56
CA PHE A 264 10.01 11.77 17.58
C PHE A 264 11.38 11.17 17.91
N PHE A 265 11.53 9.85 17.86
CA PHE A 265 12.74 9.20 18.38
C PHE A 265 13.62 8.58 17.29
N LEU A 266 13.06 8.14 16.16
CA LEU A 266 13.77 7.39 15.12
C LEU A 266 13.27 7.72 13.70
N PRO A 267 13.16 9.01 13.29
CA PRO A 267 12.48 9.39 12.04
C PRO A 267 13.16 8.85 10.77
N GLU A 268 14.46 8.58 10.83
CA GLU A 268 15.24 8.02 9.71
C GLU A 268 15.17 6.49 9.66
N MET A 269 14.79 5.83 10.76
CA MET A 269 14.80 4.37 10.94
C MET A 269 16.12 3.72 10.49
N GLY A 270 17.25 4.33 10.83
CA GLY A 270 18.59 3.83 10.45
C GLY A 270 18.88 3.90 8.95
N GLY A 271 18.24 4.83 8.23
CA GLY A 271 18.43 5.02 6.80
C GLY A 271 17.38 4.35 5.92
N TYR A 272 16.46 3.55 6.50
CA TYR A 272 15.43 2.84 5.73
C TYR A 272 14.24 3.73 5.34
N PHE A 273 13.88 4.69 6.19
CA PHE A 273 12.76 5.61 5.91
C PHE A 273 13.24 6.89 5.22
N LEU A 274 14.44 7.35 5.58
CA LEU A 274 15.11 8.51 5.00
C LEU A 274 16.58 8.16 4.80
N GLU A 275 16.98 8.04 3.54
CA GLU A 275 18.34 7.66 3.17
C GLU A 275 19.29 8.82 3.40
N HIS A 276 20.41 8.57 4.09
CA HIS A 276 21.39 9.61 4.42
C HIS A 276 21.87 10.45 3.21
N PRO A 277 22.11 9.87 2.01
CA PRO A 277 22.52 10.68 0.86
C PRO A 277 21.47 11.71 0.44
N ASN A 278 20.19 11.55 0.80
CA ASN A 278 19.16 12.52 0.46
C ASN A 278 19.17 13.77 1.35
N PHE A 279 20.06 13.82 2.34
CA PHE A 279 20.39 15.04 3.10
C PHE A 279 21.56 15.82 2.49
N ASP A 280 22.12 15.35 1.37
CA ASP A 280 23.01 16.15 0.53
C ASP A 280 22.21 16.71 -0.66
N PRO A 281 22.42 17.98 -1.05
CA PRO A 281 21.76 18.56 -2.21
C PRO A 281 22.14 17.80 -3.49
N ALA A 282 21.23 17.79 -4.46
CA ALA A 282 21.46 17.12 -5.73
C ALA A 282 22.69 17.67 -6.48
N ASP A 283 23.58 16.77 -6.86
CA ASP A 283 24.74 17.01 -7.72
C ASP A 283 24.60 16.14 -8.99
N PRO A 284 24.27 16.75 -10.15
CA PRO A 284 24.14 16.04 -11.42
C PRO A 284 25.42 15.35 -11.90
N LEU A 285 26.58 15.70 -11.34
CA LEU A 285 27.88 15.17 -11.73
C LEU A 285 28.40 14.09 -10.76
N LYS A 286 27.71 13.87 -9.63
CA LYS A 286 28.15 12.92 -8.60
C LYS A 286 27.03 11.97 -8.20
N THR A 287 27.09 10.76 -8.72
CA THR A 287 26.20 9.66 -8.33
C THR A 287 26.64 9.03 -7.00
N PRO A 288 25.76 8.86 -6.00
CA PRO A 288 26.08 8.10 -4.78
C PRO A 288 26.55 6.66 -5.10
N PRO A 289 27.47 6.07 -4.32
CA PRO A 289 27.99 4.72 -4.57
C PRO A 289 26.93 3.62 -4.61
N HIS A 290 25.84 3.78 -3.86
CA HIS A 290 24.69 2.86 -3.86
C HIS A 290 23.40 3.66 -3.92
N ILE A 291 22.68 3.54 -5.05
CA ILE A 291 21.35 4.12 -5.22
C ILE A 291 20.34 2.97 -5.16
N ALA A 292 19.66 2.86 -4.02
CA ALA A 292 18.46 2.06 -3.88
C ALA A 292 17.24 2.98 -3.77
N PRO A 293 16.06 2.56 -4.26
CA PRO A 293 14.84 3.28 -3.97
C PRO A 293 14.46 3.08 -2.48
N VAL A 294 13.55 3.93 -2.02
CA VAL A 294 12.80 3.77 -0.77
C VAL A 294 12.31 2.34 -0.56
N TRP A 295 12.34 1.89 0.69
CA TRP A 295 12.14 0.48 1.08
C TRP A 295 10.85 -0.14 0.52
N TYR A 296 9.78 0.64 0.39
CA TYR A 296 8.50 0.13 -0.11
C TYR A 296 8.53 -0.14 -1.63
N PHE A 297 9.57 0.25 -2.37
CA PHE A 297 9.77 -0.12 -3.78
C PHE A 297 10.83 -1.20 -3.99
N THR A 298 11.62 -1.53 -2.96
CA THR A 298 12.76 -2.45 -3.11
C THR A 298 12.39 -3.86 -3.57
N PRO A 299 11.22 -4.46 -3.24
CA PRO A 299 10.87 -5.77 -3.79
C PRO A 299 10.77 -5.76 -5.32
N PHE A 300 10.18 -4.70 -5.89
CA PHE A 300 9.99 -4.57 -7.33
C PHE A 300 11.31 -4.18 -8.02
N TYR A 301 12.10 -3.32 -7.39
CA TYR A 301 13.43 -2.97 -7.87
C TYR A 301 14.38 -4.17 -7.89
N ALA A 302 14.31 -5.06 -6.88
CA ALA A 302 15.09 -6.30 -6.87
C ALA A 302 14.74 -7.19 -8.07
N ILE A 303 13.46 -7.30 -8.45
CA ILE A 303 13.02 -8.03 -9.65
C ILE A 303 13.57 -7.37 -10.91
N LEU A 304 13.50 -6.03 -11.02
CA LEU A 304 14.01 -5.28 -12.17
C LEU A 304 15.46 -5.65 -12.48
N ARG A 305 16.31 -5.60 -11.47
CA ARG A 305 17.75 -5.84 -11.63
C ARG A 305 18.14 -7.32 -11.67
N ALA A 306 17.27 -8.20 -11.18
CA ALA A 306 17.50 -9.65 -11.22
C ALA A 306 17.33 -10.22 -12.63
N ILE A 307 16.46 -9.60 -13.44
CA ILE A 307 16.19 -10.04 -14.82
C ILE A 307 17.32 -9.52 -15.72
N PRO A 308 18.12 -10.41 -16.34
CA PRO A 308 19.19 -9.98 -17.22
C PRO A 308 18.65 -9.35 -18.51
N SER A 309 19.45 -8.49 -19.11
CA SER A 309 19.18 -8.02 -20.47
C SER A 309 19.19 -9.19 -21.45
N PHE A 310 18.27 -9.16 -22.42
CA PHE A 310 18.12 -10.18 -23.44
C PHE A 310 17.79 -9.52 -24.78
N ALA A 311 18.17 -10.14 -25.90
CA ALA A 311 17.98 -9.59 -27.25
C ALA A 311 18.52 -8.16 -27.43
N GLY A 312 19.61 -7.81 -26.74
CA GLY A 312 20.25 -6.49 -26.82
C GLY A 312 19.50 -5.35 -26.11
N THR A 313 18.48 -5.64 -25.29
CA THR A 313 17.69 -4.59 -24.62
C THR A 313 17.53 -4.85 -23.12
N GLN A 314 17.37 -3.75 -22.36
CA GLN A 314 17.12 -3.76 -20.91
C GLN A 314 15.63 -3.81 -20.54
N VAL A 315 14.74 -3.78 -21.55
CA VAL A 315 13.28 -3.68 -21.36
C VAL A 315 12.69 -4.83 -20.54
N TRP A 316 13.33 -6.01 -20.53
CA TRP A 316 12.86 -7.18 -19.80
C TRP A 316 12.80 -6.97 -18.28
N GLY A 317 13.77 -6.23 -17.71
CA GLY A 317 13.72 -5.84 -16.31
C GLY A 317 12.56 -4.90 -16.01
N VAL A 318 12.29 -3.94 -16.91
CA VAL A 318 11.16 -3.01 -16.80
C VAL A 318 9.82 -3.75 -16.89
N ILE A 319 9.69 -4.68 -17.84
CA ILE A 319 8.51 -5.54 -17.99
C ILE A 319 8.33 -6.40 -16.74
N GLY A 320 9.40 -7.00 -16.21
CA GLY A 320 9.35 -7.78 -14.99
C GLY A 320 8.88 -6.95 -13.79
N MET A 321 9.46 -5.78 -13.57
CA MET A 321 9.03 -4.87 -12.50
C MET A 321 7.56 -4.49 -12.65
N GLY A 322 7.15 -4.05 -13.85
CA GLY A 322 5.77 -3.66 -14.13
C GLY A 322 4.78 -4.82 -13.94
N ALA A 323 5.12 -6.00 -14.45
CA ALA A 323 4.32 -7.21 -14.26
C ALA A 323 4.23 -7.58 -12.77
N ALA A 324 5.32 -7.45 -12.01
CA ALA A 324 5.32 -7.76 -10.59
C ALA A 324 4.33 -6.87 -9.82
N VAL A 325 4.25 -5.59 -10.15
CA VAL A 325 3.30 -4.66 -9.55
C VAL A 325 1.86 -4.95 -9.99
N VAL A 326 1.64 -5.24 -11.28
CA VAL A 326 0.27 -5.32 -11.86
C VAL A 326 -0.38 -6.69 -11.68
N LEU A 327 0.38 -7.80 -11.59
CA LEU A 327 -0.17 -9.16 -11.51
C LEU A 327 -1.16 -9.37 -10.35
N ILE A 328 -0.96 -8.65 -9.25
CA ILE A 328 -1.85 -8.69 -8.10
C ILE A 328 -3.28 -8.23 -8.46
N ALA A 329 -3.46 -7.35 -9.44
CA ALA A 329 -4.79 -6.94 -9.93
C ALA A 329 -5.58 -8.10 -10.51
N PHE A 330 -4.90 -9.12 -11.07
CA PHE A 330 -5.54 -10.23 -11.76
C PHE A 330 -5.98 -11.39 -10.84
N LEU A 331 -5.75 -11.30 -9.52
CA LEU A 331 -6.13 -12.36 -8.57
C LEU A 331 -7.57 -12.87 -8.66
N PRO A 332 -8.61 -12.03 -8.87
CA PRO A 332 -9.97 -12.52 -9.02
C PRO A 332 -10.14 -13.55 -10.13
N TRP A 333 -9.33 -13.47 -11.18
CA TRP A 333 -9.40 -14.33 -12.36
C TRP A 333 -8.34 -15.43 -12.36
N LEU A 334 -7.26 -15.28 -11.58
CA LEU A 334 -6.22 -16.30 -11.43
C LEU A 334 -6.59 -17.37 -10.39
N ASP A 335 -7.24 -16.98 -9.29
CA ASP A 335 -7.57 -17.92 -8.21
C ASP A 335 -8.85 -18.71 -8.48
N ARG A 336 -8.69 -19.99 -8.79
CA ARG A 336 -9.78 -20.92 -9.14
C ARG A 336 -10.32 -21.73 -7.96
N SER A 337 -9.83 -21.52 -6.73
CA SER A 337 -10.39 -22.21 -5.56
C SER A 337 -11.83 -21.76 -5.28
N PRO A 338 -12.77 -22.66 -4.96
CA PRO A 338 -14.11 -22.27 -4.51
C PRO A 338 -14.10 -21.69 -3.08
N VAL A 339 -13.01 -21.89 -2.33
CA VAL A 339 -12.88 -21.44 -0.93
C VAL A 339 -12.21 -20.07 -0.87
N LYS A 340 -12.83 -19.11 -0.18
CA LYS A 340 -12.28 -17.75 -0.02
C LYS A 340 -11.14 -17.72 1.00
N SER A 341 -11.45 -18.00 2.26
CA SER A 341 -10.52 -17.86 3.37
C SER A 341 -9.45 -18.95 3.42
N ILE A 342 -8.20 -18.55 3.68
CA ILE A 342 -7.07 -19.45 3.93
C ILE A 342 -7.34 -20.48 5.04
N ARG A 343 -8.24 -20.16 5.98
CA ARG A 343 -8.60 -21.07 7.09
C ARG A 343 -9.05 -22.43 6.58
N TYR A 344 -9.82 -22.44 5.49
CA TYR A 344 -10.46 -23.63 4.92
C TYR A 344 -9.83 -24.09 3.60
N ARG A 345 -8.72 -23.47 3.19
CA ARG A 345 -7.98 -23.90 2.00
C ARG A 345 -7.07 -25.09 2.31
N GLY A 346 -6.78 -25.87 1.27
CA GLY A 346 -5.84 -26.96 1.34
C GLY A 346 -4.39 -26.48 1.52
N PRO A 347 -3.44 -27.43 1.55
CA PRO A 347 -2.04 -27.10 1.79
C PRO A 347 -1.38 -26.37 0.62
N LYS A 348 -1.87 -26.50 -0.62
CA LYS A 348 -1.17 -25.96 -1.80
C LYS A 348 -1.12 -24.44 -1.75
N PHE A 349 -2.25 -23.78 -1.48
CA PHE A 349 -2.29 -22.32 -1.37
C PHE A 349 -1.50 -21.82 -0.16
N LYS A 350 -1.55 -22.52 0.97
CA LYS A 350 -0.79 -22.15 2.18
C LYS A 350 0.72 -22.20 1.95
N ILE A 351 1.22 -23.24 1.28
CA ILE A 351 2.64 -23.37 0.91
C ILE A 351 3.02 -22.29 -0.11
N ALA A 352 2.24 -22.12 -1.19
CA ALA A 352 2.50 -21.11 -2.21
C ALA A 352 2.54 -19.68 -1.62
N LEU A 353 1.59 -19.34 -0.74
CA LEU A 353 1.56 -18.05 -0.06
C LEU A 353 2.78 -17.89 0.87
N THR A 354 3.18 -18.94 1.58
CA THR A 354 4.36 -18.88 2.45
C THR A 354 5.63 -18.59 1.64
N LEU A 355 5.81 -19.29 0.52
CA LEU A 355 6.93 -19.05 -0.40
C LEU A 355 6.86 -17.63 -1.00
N PHE A 356 5.67 -17.15 -1.34
CA PHE A 356 5.46 -15.78 -1.82
C PHE A 356 5.86 -14.73 -0.78
N VAL A 357 5.47 -14.90 0.50
CA VAL A 357 5.86 -13.97 1.58
C VAL A 357 7.37 -13.97 1.78
N ILE A 358 8.01 -15.14 1.76
CA ILE A 358 9.48 -15.26 1.83
C ILE A 358 10.12 -14.53 0.64
N ALA A 359 9.61 -14.73 -0.58
CA ALA A 359 10.11 -14.06 -1.77
C ALA A 359 9.94 -12.54 -1.70
N PHE A 360 8.76 -12.05 -1.30
CA PHE A 360 8.49 -10.61 -1.22
C PHE A 360 9.39 -9.90 -0.20
N ILE A 361 9.54 -10.48 1.00
CA ILE A 361 10.40 -9.92 2.05
C ILE A 361 11.88 -10.03 1.64
N GLY A 362 12.31 -11.19 1.13
CA GLY A 362 13.68 -11.40 0.69
C GLY A 362 14.09 -10.48 -0.46
N LEU A 363 13.19 -10.27 -1.44
CA LEU A 363 13.38 -9.28 -2.51
C LEU A 363 13.44 -7.86 -1.95
N GLY A 364 12.60 -7.52 -0.97
CA GLY A 364 12.64 -6.23 -0.30
C GLY A 364 13.99 -5.95 0.37
N ILE A 365 14.54 -6.94 1.07
CA ILE A 365 15.87 -6.86 1.70
C ILE A 365 16.96 -6.72 0.63
N LEU A 366 16.96 -7.60 -0.38
CA LEU A 366 17.99 -7.59 -1.43
C LEU A 366 17.96 -6.34 -2.30
N GLY A 367 16.78 -5.75 -2.52
CA GLY A 367 16.64 -4.50 -3.27
C GLY A 367 17.20 -3.28 -2.54
N ALA A 368 17.24 -3.31 -1.21
CA ALA A 368 17.89 -2.27 -0.41
C ALA A 368 19.44 -2.42 -0.39
N MET A 369 19.96 -3.59 -0.75
CA MET A 369 21.38 -3.91 -0.67
C MET A 369 22.12 -3.78 -2.01
N PRO A 370 23.43 -3.48 -2.00
CA PRO A 370 24.26 -3.56 -3.20
C PRO A 370 24.22 -4.96 -3.84
N SER A 371 24.27 -5.00 -5.17
CA SER A 371 24.31 -6.25 -5.93
C SER A 371 25.67 -6.94 -5.83
N THR A 372 25.64 -8.25 -5.60
CA THR A 372 26.77 -9.17 -5.74
C THR A 372 26.31 -10.37 -6.55
N ASN A 373 27.22 -11.18 -7.11
CA ASN A 373 26.83 -12.37 -7.88
C ASN A 373 25.90 -13.30 -7.08
N THR A 374 26.23 -13.55 -5.81
CA THR A 374 25.40 -14.36 -4.90
C THR A 374 24.01 -13.76 -4.70
N ARG A 375 23.93 -12.46 -4.36
CA ARG A 375 22.65 -11.77 -4.13
C ARG A 375 21.80 -11.71 -5.38
N THR A 376 22.40 -11.56 -6.55
CA THR A 376 21.70 -11.58 -7.84
C THR A 376 21.07 -12.94 -8.11
N ILE A 377 21.81 -14.04 -7.89
CA ILE A 377 21.26 -15.41 -8.04
C ILE A 377 20.08 -15.62 -7.08
N ILE A 378 20.22 -15.20 -5.82
CA ILE A 378 19.14 -15.31 -4.84
C ILE A 378 17.93 -14.48 -5.29
N ALA A 379 18.14 -13.23 -5.73
CA ALA A 379 17.07 -12.37 -6.24
C ALA A 379 16.36 -12.99 -7.46
N GLN A 380 17.08 -13.68 -8.35
CA GLN A 380 16.49 -14.40 -9.49
C GLN A 380 15.60 -15.56 -9.03
N ILE A 381 16.05 -16.36 -8.06
CA ILE A 381 15.26 -17.46 -7.49
C ILE A 381 13.99 -16.90 -6.82
N LEU A 382 14.12 -15.85 -6.01
CA LEU A 382 12.97 -15.23 -5.34
C LEU A 382 12.01 -14.57 -6.35
N SER A 383 12.54 -13.96 -7.42
CA SER A 383 11.71 -13.41 -8.51
C SER A 383 10.91 -14.51 -9.20
N PHE A 384 11.53 -15.67 -9.47
CA PHE A 384 10.82 -16.83 -10.02
C PHE A 384 9.70 -17.28 -9.09
N ILE A 385 9.96 -17.39 -7.78
CA ILE A 385 8.94 -17.76 -6.78
C ILE A 385 7.79 -16.72 -6.75
N TYR A 386 8.12 -15.43 -6.82
CA TYR A 386 7.16 -14.34 -6.87
C TYR A 386 6.20 -14.49 -8.06
N PHE A 387 6.73 -14.69 -9.26
CA PHE A 387 5.90 -14.86 -10.46
C PHE A 387 5.14 -16.20 -10.46
N ALA A 388 5.78 -17.28 -10.00
CA ALA A 388 5.15 -18.59 -9.90
C ALA A 388 3.91 -18.56 -9.01
N PHE A 389 3.90 -17.76 -7.92
CA PHE A 389 2.71 -17.58 -7.09
C PHE A 389 1.50 -17.12 -7.90
N PHE A 390 1.64 -16.11 -8.76
CA PHE A 390 0.51 -15.60 -9.56
C PHE A 390 0.23 -16.47 -10.78
N LEU A 391 1.25 -16.78 -11.58
CA LEU A 391 1.08 -17.44 -12.87
C LEU A 391 0.67 -18.91 -12.73
N ALA A 392 1.12 -19.60 -11.68
CA ALA A 392 0.71 -20.98 -11.42
C ALA A 392 -0.61 -21.08 -10.64
N MET A 393 -1.15 -19.96 -10.12
CA MET A 393 -2.36 -19.91 -9.31
C MET A 393 -3.56 -20.64 -9.92
N PRO A 394 -3.85 -20.50 -11.24
CA PRO A 394 -4.98 -21.22 -11.85
C PRO A 394 -4.89 -22.74 -11.72
N PHE A 395 -3.67 -23.29 -11.64
CA PHE A 395 -3.45 -24.74 -11.58
C PHE A 395 -3.46 -25.25 -10.15
N TYR A 396 -2.71 -24.61 -9.23
CA TYR A 396 -2.58 -25.13 -7.88
C TYR A 396 -3.80 -24.84 -7.00
N THR A 397 -4.62 -23.84 -7.32
CA THR A 397 -5.82 -23.48 -6.51
C THR A 397 -7.09 -24.21 -6.91
N LYS A 398 -7.21 -24.68 -8.17
CA LYS A 398 -8.45 -25.25 -8.74
C LYS A 398 -9.09 -26.34 -7.85
N ASN A 399 -8.26 -27.20 -7.26
CA ASN A 399 -8.69 -28.31 -6.42
C ASN A 399 -8.13 -28.21 -4.98
N ASP A 400 -7.71 -27.01 -4.54
CA ASP A 400 -7.13 -26.80 -3.21
C ASP A 400 -8.24 -26.47 -2.19
N VAL A 401 -8.90 -27.53 -1.72
CA VAL A 401 -9.94 -27.48 -0.70
C VAL A 401 -9.41 -28.15 0.57
N GLY A 402 -9.59 -27.50 1.72
CA GLY A 402 -9.16 -28.03 3.01
C GLY A 402 -10.09 -29.14 3.51
N SER A 403 -9.62 -29.87 4.53
CA SER A 403 -10.42 -30.92 5.19
C SER A 403 -11.55 -30.35 6.06
N GLU A 404 -11.39 -29.13 6.56
CA GLU A 404 -12.42 -28.42 7.33
C GLU A 404 -13.37 -27.67 6.37
N PRO A 405 -14.69 -27.92 6.42
CA PRO A 405 -15.65 -27.19 5.59
C PRO A 405 -15.78 -25.73 6.03
N VAL A 406 -16.14 -24.85 5.10
CA VAL A 406 -16.52 -23.47 5.41
C VAL A 406 -17.78 -23.50 6.29
N PRO A 407 -17.80 -22.83 7.45
CA PRO A 407 -18.93 -22.87 8.37
C PRO A 407 -20.13 -22.13 7.76
N GLN A 408 -21.35 -22.56 8.13
CA GLN A 408 -22.58 -21.89 7.70
C GLN A 408 -22.81 -20.53 8.38
N ARG A 409 -22.21 -20.33 9.56
CA ARG A 409 -22.31 -19.14 10.40
C ARG A 409 -20.93 -18.66 10.79
N LEU A 410 -20.79 -17.38 11.13
CA LEU A 410 -19.52 -16.83 11.56
C LEU A 410 -19.01 -17.47 12.85
N THR A 411 -17.71 -17.74 12.87
CA THR A 411 -17.01 -18.31 14.02
C THR A 411 -16.06 -17.28 14.65
N GLU A 412 -15.87 -17.42 15.96
CA GLU A 412 -14.91 -16.61 16.70
C GLU A 412 -13.48 -17.14 16.55
N SER A 413 -12.51 -16.25 16.70
CA SER A 413 -11.11 -16.65 16.64
C SER A 413 -10.69 -17.38 17.91
N THR A 414 -10.24 -18.63 17.75
CA THR A 414 -9.74 -19.44 18.87
C THR A 414 -8.38 -18.97 19.39
N PHE A 415 -8.07 -19.33 20.64
CA PHE A 415 -6.76 -19.07 21.25
C PHE A 415 -5.62 -19.66 20.41
N LYS A 416 -5.77 -20.91 19.95
CA LYS A 416 -4.80 -21.58 19.07
C LYS A 416 -4.47 -20.76 17.83
N ARG A 417 -5.48 -20.19 17.15
CA ARG A 417 -5.29 -19.34 15.96
C ARG A 417 -4.55 -18.04 16.30
N LYS A 418 -4.87 -17.41 17.43
CA LYS A 418 -4.18 -16.19 17.90
C LYS A 418 -2.72 -16.47 18.23
N LEU A 419 -2.44 -17.57 18.95
CA LEU A 419 -1.08 -17.98 19.28
C LEU A 419 -0.27 -18.33 18.02
N GLN A 420 -0.85 -19.07 17.08
CA GLN A 420 -0.21 -19.36 15.79
C GLN A 420 0.13 -18.09 15.02
N PHE A 421 -0.76 -17.10 14.99
CA PHE A 421 -0.50 -15.81 14.36
C PHE A 421 0.71 -15.11 15.00
N LEU A 422 0.79 -15.05 16.33
CA LEU A 422 1.92 -14.43 17.04
C LEU A 422 3.24 -15.17 16.77
N LEU A 423 3.23 -16.49 16.84
CA LEU A 423 4.42 -17.32 16.58
C LEU A 423 4.92 -17.18 15.15
N LEU A 424 4.02 -17.23 14.15
CA LEU A 424 4.39 -17.05 12.75
C LEU A 424 4.93 -15.64 12.49
N THR A 425 4.32 -14.61 13.10
CA THR A 425 4.80 -13.23 12.97
C THR A 425 6.21 -13.08 13.56
N ALA A 426 6.43 -13.58 14.77
CA ALA A 426 7.75 -13.56 15.41
C ALA A 426 8.79 -14.34 14.58
N LEU A 427 8.43 -15.53 14.10
CA LEU A 427 9.30 -16.34 13.24
C LEU A 427 9.65 -15.61 11.94
N THR A 428 8.68 -14.96 11.28
CA THR A 428 8.93 -14.18 10.06
C THR A 428 9.91 -13.04 10.33
N ILE A 429 9.74 -12.29 11.43
CA ILE A 429 10.65 -11.19 11.79
C ILE A 429 12.06 -11.71 12.04
N VAL A 430 12.19 -12.79 12.83
CA VAL A 430 13.49 -13.39 13.14
C VAL A 430 14.18 -13.90 11.88
N LEU A 431 13.48 -14.67 11.05
CA LEU A 431 14.05 -15.21 9.81
C LEU A 431 14.43 -14.10 8.82
N ALA A 432 13.61 -13.06 8.69
CA ALA A 432 13.92 -11.92 7.83
C ALA A 432 15.17 -11.17 8.33
N THR A 433 15.30 -10.99 9.64
CA THR A 433 16.47 -10.34 10.26
C THR A 433 17.73 -11.18 10.05
N VAL A 434 17.66 -12.49 10.33
CA VAL A 434 18.76 -13.42 10.09
C VAL A 434 19.17 -13.43 8.63
N PHE A 435 18.21 -13.46 7.70
CA PHE A 435 18.49 -13.37 6.27
C PHE A 435 19.21 -12.06 5.91
N ALA A 436 18.72 -10.92 6.39
CA ALA A 436 19.35 -9.63 6.14
C ALA A 436 20.78 -9.53 6.68
N MET A 437 21.10 -10.20 7.79
CA MET A 437 22.43 -10.18 8.38
C MET A 437 23.44 -11.11 7.69
N ASN A 438 22.99 -12.08 6.90
CA ASN A 438 23.84 -13.16 6.38
C ASN A 438 23.88 -13.28 4.85
N VAL A 439 23.17 -12.40 4.11
CA VAL A 439 23.03 -12.47 2.63
C VAL A 439 23.89 -11.49 1.85
#